data_AF-A0A1S1TAI8-F1
#
_entry.id   AF-A0A1S1TAI8-F1
#
_cell.length_a   1.000
_cell.length_b   1.000
_cell.length_c   1.000
_cell.angle_alpha   90.00
_cell.angle_beta   90.00
_cell.angle_gamma   90.00
#
_symmetry.space_group_name_H-M   'P 1'
#
loop_
_entity.id
_entity.type
_entity.pdbx_description
1 polymer ?
#
loop_
_entity_poly.entity_id
_entity_poly.type
_entity_poly.pdbx_seq_one_letter_code
_entity_poly.pdbx_strand_id
1 'polypeptide(L)'
;MYEKITLPFDPQTIATLEGVLIGDFEPTAETLIFQFVRGNGERFQLDLHEILQALIFCSETGAIPPLSFDWVNQAAAIHGKVFQENA
;
A
#
# COMPACT_ATOMS: atom_id res chain seq x y z
N MET A 1 -18.18 6.05 15.65
CA MET A 1 -18.54 4.64 15.35
C MET A 1 -17.93 4.36 13.98
N TYR A 2 -16.89 3.51 13.90
CA TYR A 2 -16.21 3.21 12.64
C TYR A 2 -16.79 1.89 12.10
N GLU A 3 -17.39 1.93 10.92
CA GLU A 3 -17.82 0.70 10.23
C GLU A 3 -16.58 -0.06 9.76
N LYS A 4 -16.35 -1.23 10.37
CA LYS A 4 -15.33 -2.16 9.89
C LYS A 4 -15.90 -2.87 8.66
N ILE A 5 -15.56 -2.38 7.47
CA ILE A 5 -15.88 -3.07 6.22
C ILE A 5 -15.14 -4.41 6.26
N THR A 6 -15.89 -5.49 6.47
CA THR A 6 -15.35 -6.85 6.46
C THR A 6 -15.54 -7.38 5.05
N LEU A 7 -14.49 -7.29 4.23
CA LEU A 7 -14.49 -7.92 2.91
C LEU A 7 -14.55 -9.45 3.10
N PRO A 8 -15.29 -10.18 2.24
CA PRO A 8 -15.32 -11.65 2.31
C PRO A 8 -13.89 -12.19 2.17
N PHE A 9 -13.52 -13.14 3.05
CA PHE A 9 -12.20 -13.74 3.07
C PHE A 9 -11.99 -14.56 1.80
N ASP A 10 -11.19 -14.05 0.86
CA ASP A 10 -10.72 -14.80 -0.29
C ASP A 10 -9.57 -15.71 0.18
N PRO A 11 -9.63 -17.05 -0.03
CA PRO A 11 -8.54 -17.95 0.31
C PRO A 11 -7.19 -17.64 -0.36
N GLN A 12 -7.16 -16.76 -1.37
CA GLN A 12 -5.94 -16.21 -1.97
C GLN A 12 -5.40 -14.97 -1.23
N THR A 13 -6.10 -14.48 -0.21
CA THR A 13 -5.69 -13.32 0.59
C THR A 13 -4.53 -13.69 1.50
N ILE A 14 -3.34 -13.17 1.20
CA ILE A 14 -2.14 -13.35 2.03
C ILE A 14 -2.21 -12.49 3.30
N ALA A 15 -2.74 -11.27 3.18
CA ALA A 15 -2.92 -10.33 4.29
C ALA A 15 -4.04 -9.32 3.99
N THR A 16 -4.62 -8.76 5.05
CA THR A 16 -5.64 -7.72 4.99
C THR A 16 -5.12 -6.44 5.64
N LEU A 17 -5.41 -5.28 5.05
CA LEU A 17 -5.14 -3.99 5.67
C LEU A 17 -6.02 -3.83 6.92
N GLU A 18 -5.40 -3.75 8.10
CA GLU A 18 -6.05 -3.58 9.39
C GLU A 18 -6.27 -2.09 9.72
N GLY A 19 -5.35 -1.23 9.32
CA GLY A 19 -5.44 0.22 9.55
C GLY A 19 -4.29 1.02 8.96
N VAL A 20 -4.41 2.35 9.03
CA VAL A 20 -3.36 3.29 8.63
C VAL A 20 -3.04 4.18 9.83
N LEU A 21 -1.77 4.26 10.19
CA LEU A 21 -1.24 5.12 11.23
C LEU A 21 -0.51 6.31 10.59
N ILE A 22 -0.63 7.48 11.22
CA ILE A 22 0.07 8.69 10.84
C ILE A 22 0.95 9.06 12.04
N GLY A 23 2.26 9.24 11.82
CA GLY A 23 3.17 9.71 12.86
C GLY A 23 2.85 11.13 13.38
N ASP A 24 3.37 11.47 14.55
CA ASP A 24 2.82 12.54 15.42
C ASP A 24 2.98 14.00 14.96
N PHE A 25 3.63 14.33 13.84
CA PHE A 25 3.96 15.74 13.55
C PHE A 25 3.59 16.28 12.18
N GLU A 26 3.59 15.49 11.12
CA GLU A 26 3.12 15.90 9.79
C GLU A 26 2.97 14.64 8.91
N PRO A 27 1.84 14.43 8.21
CA PRO A 27 1.68 13.30 7.31
C PRO A 27 2.59 13.47 6.08
N THR A 28 3.80 12.93 6.16
CA THR A 28 4.67 12.68 5.02
C THR A 28 4.51 11.22 4.56
N ALA A 29 4.97 10.93 3.34
CA ALA A 29 5.01 9.57 2.81
C ALA A 29 5.68 8.56 3.77
N GLU A 30 6.75 8.99 4.45
CA GLU A 30 7.54 8.17 5.38
C GLU A 30 6.85 7.99 6.76
N THR A 31 5.84 8.81 7.06
CA THR A 31 5.05 8.74 8.32
C THR A 31 3.71 8.02 8.17
N LEU A 32 3.34 7.68 6.93
CA LEU A 32 2.14 6.91 6.61
C LEU A 32 2.46 5.42 6.69
N ILE A 33 2.04 4.79 7.80
CA ILE A 33 2.30 3.38 8.07
C ILE A 33 1.02 2.59 7.92
N PHE A 34 1.03 1.60 7.04
CA PHE A 34 -0.08 0.71 6.74
C PHE A 34 0.11 -0.60 7.47
N GLN A 35 -0.84 -0.93 8.34
CA GLN A 35 -0.78 -2.13 9.17
C GLN A 35 -1.54 -3.26 8.50
N PHE A 36 -0.89 -4.40 8.30
CA PHE A 36 -1.48 -5.59 7.70
C PHE A 36 -1.55 -6.72 8.71
N VAL A 37 -2.60 -7.54 8.59
CA VAL A 37 -2.77 -8.77 9.34
C VAL A 37 -2.88 -9.95 8.37
N ARG A 38 -2.08 -10.98 8.59
CA ARG A 38 -2.12 -12.23 7.82
C ARG A 38 -3.22 -13.15 8.31
N GLY A 39 -3.58 -14.16 7.52
CA GLY A 39 -4.57 -15.17 7.90
C GLY A 39 -4.21 -15.97 9.17
N ASN A 40 -2.93 -16.03 9.54
CA ASN A 40 -2.44 -16.65 10.78
C ASN A 40 -2.42 -15.68 11.99
N GLY A 41 -2.88 -14.44 11.82
CA GLY A 41 -2.86 -13.39 12.85
C GLY A 41 -1.52 -12.64 13.00
N GLU A 42 -0.50 -12.98 12.22
CA GLU A 42 0.77 -12.25 12.19
C GLU A 42 0.56 -10.84 11.62
N ARG A 43 1.16 -9.84 12.28
CA ARG A 43 1.08 -8.44 11.88
C ARG A 43 2.40 -7.98 11.28
N PHE A 44 2.32 -7.23 10.21
CA PHE A 44 3.45 -6.52 9.63
C PHE A 44 3.00 -5.12 9.18
N GLN A 45 3.98 -4.27 8.91
CA GLN A 45 3.76 -2.88 8.56
C GLN A 45 4.50 -2.60 7.26
N LEU A 46 3.89 -1.75 6.42
CA LEU A 46 4.54 -1.19 5.26
C LEU A 46 4.38 0.33 5.30
N ASP A 47 5.40 1.07 4.91
CA ASP A 47 5.25 2.50 4.65
C ASP A 47 4.63 2.76 3.26
N LEU A 48 4.38 4.03 2.93
CA LEU A 48 3.85 4.40 1.62
C LEU A 48 4.83 4.03 0.49
N HIS A 49 6.14 4.13 0.73
CA HIS A 49 7.15 3.81 -0.28
C HIS A 49 7.09 2.33 -0.67
N GLU A 50 7.07 1.44 0.32
CA GLU A 50 7.02 -0.01 0.15
C GLU A 50 5.72 -0.45 -0.54
N ILE A 51 4.58 0.16 -0.20
CA ILE A 51 3.32 -0.12 -0.89
C ILE A 51 3.36 0.30 -2.36
N LEU A 52 3.86 1.50 -2.65
CA LEU A 52 3.93 1.98 -4.03
C LEU A 52 4.89 1.12 -4.86
N GLN A 53 6.05 0.72 -4.30
CA GLN A 53 6.97 -0.23 -4.94
C GLN A 53 6.29 -1.59 -5.20
N ALA A 54 5.59 -2.14 -4.21
CA ALA A 54 4.88 -3.40 -4.35
C ALA A 54 3.80 -3.35 -5.44
N LEU A 55 3.05 -2.25 -5.52
CA LEU A 55 2.02 -2.05 -6.56
C LEU A 55 2.63 -1.98 -7.96
N ILE A 56 3.73 -1.25 -8.13
CA ILE A 56 4.45 -1.17 -9.41
C ILE A 56 4.95 -2.56 -9.81
N PHE A 57 5.63 -3.26 -8.90
CA PHE A 57 6.14 -4.61 -9.16
C PHE A 57 5.01 -5.59 -9.54
N CYS A 58 3.89 -5.58 -8.80
CA CYS A 58 2.74 -6.42 -9.12
C CYS A 58 2.12 -6.07 -10.49
N SER A 59 2.10 -4.80 -10.87
CA SER A 59 1.62 -4.36 -12.19
C SER A 59 2.56 -4.82 -13.31
N GLU A 60 3.87 -4.66 -13.14
CA GLU A 60 4.90 -5.06 -14.12
C GLU A 60 4.97 -6.58 -14.31
N THR A 61 4.74 -7.35 -13.24
CA THR A 61 4.70 -8.82 -13.27
C THR A 61 3.36 -9.38 -13.73
N GLY A 62 2.34 -8.54 -13.94
CA GLY A 62 1.00 -8.95 -14.36
C GLY A 62 0.16 -9.61 -13.25
N ALA A 63 0.58 -9.48 -11.99
CA ALA A 63 -0.19 -9.97 -10.84
C ALA A 63 -1.45 -9.12 -10.58
N ILE A 64 -1.43 -7.85 -10.98
CA ILE A 64 -2.60 -6.96 -11.00
C ILE A 64 -2.74 -6.30 -12.38
N PRO A 65 -3.94 -5.75 -12.73
CA PRO A 65 -4.10 -4.95 -13.93
C PRO A 65 -3.13 -3.75 -13.95
N PRO A 66 -2.72 -3.28 -15.15
CA PRO A 66 -1.83 -2.12 -15.27
C PRO A 66 -2.37 -0.89 -14.53
N LEU A 67 -1.50 -0.24 -13.75
CA LEU A 67 -1.81 1.02 -13.10
C LEU A 67 -2.05 2.11 -14.16
N SER A 68 -3.11 2.90 -14.00
CA SER A 68 -3.39 3.98 -14.93
C SER A 68 -2.35 5.09 -14.83
N PHE A 69 -2.06 5.75 -15.94
CA PHE A 69 -1.10 6.85 -15.99
C PHE A 69 -1.46 7.99 -15.01
N ASP A 70 -2.74 8.32 -14.89
CA ASP A 70 -3.22 9.34 -13.95
C ASP A 70 -2.94 8.95 -12.49
N TRP A 71 -3.13 7.67 -12.16
CA TRP A 71 -2.83 7.16 -10.82
C TRP A 71 -1.33 7.24 -10.51
N VAL A 72 -0.49 6.81 -11.46
CA VAL A 72 0.98 6.87 -11.34
C VAL A 72 1.46 8.31 -11.15
N ASN A 73 0.92 9.26 -11.93
CA ASN A 73 1.28 10.68 -11.79
C ASN A 73 0.88 11.25 -10.42
N GLN A 74 -0.29 10.90 -9.90
CA GLN A 74 -0.73 11.34 -8.58
C GLN A 74 0.17 10.74 -7.48
N ALA A 75 0.52 9.46 -7.58
CA ALA A 75 1.44 8.80 -6.67
C ALA A 75 2.85 9.44 -6.73
N ALA A 76 3.35 9.76 -7.92
CA ALA A 76 4.65 10.41 -8.11
C ALA A 76 4.68 11.85 -7.59
N ALA A 77 3.56 12.57 -7.66
CA ALA A 77 3.44 13.91 -7.07
C ALA A 77 3.50 13.89 -5.53
N ILE A 78 3.04 12.80 -4.90
CA ILE A 78 3.08 12.61 -3.44
C ILE A 78 4.43 12.05 -2.99
N HIS A 79 4.97 11.07 -3.70
CA HIS A 79 6.20 10.38 -3.33
C HIS A 79 7.03 9.94 -4.55
N GLY A 80 7.57 10.93 -5.27
CA GLY A 80 8.32 10.72 -6.53
C GLY A 80 9.57 9.84 -6.41
N LYS A 81 10.15 9.69 -5.21
CA LYS A 81 11.32 8.82 -4.96
C LYS A 81 11.09 7.38 -5.44
N VAL A 82 9.86 6.87 -5.34
CA VAL A 82 9.50 5.51 -5.79
C VAL A 82 9.70 5.30 -7.29
N PHE A 83 9.54 6.36 -8.08
CA PHE A 83 9.56 6.31 -9.54
C PHE A 83 10.92 6.70 -10.15
N GLN A 84 11.90 7.06 -9.30
CA GLN A 84 13.23 7.51 -9.73
C GLN A 84 14.28 6.41 -9.76
N GLU A 85 14.08 5.28 -9.07
CA GLU A 85 15.08 4.19 -9.00
C GLU A 85 15.15 3.32 -10.27
N ASN A 86 14.31 3.58 -11.28
CA ASN A 86 14.27 2.86 -12.56
C ASN A 86 14.56 3.74 -13.79
N ALA A 87 15.12 4.96 -13.62
CA ALA A 87 15.46 5.88 -14.72
C ALA A 87 16.95 5.80 -15.13
#